data_AF-A0A1C7LNH7-F1
#
_entry.id   AF-A0A1C7LNH7-F1
#
_cell.length_a   1.000
_cell.length_b   1.000
_cell.length_c   1.000
_cell.angle_alpha   90.00
_cell.angle_beta   90.00
_cell.angle_gamma   90.00
#
_symmetry.space_group_name_H-M   'P 1'
#
loop_
_entity.id
_entity.type
_entity.pdbx_description
1 polymer ?
#
loop_
_entity_poly.entity_id
_entity_poly.type
_entity_poly.pdbx_seq_one_letter_code
_entity_poly.pdbx_strand_id
1 'polypeptide(L)'
;MKGHKRSSSSSISNLGQSAFKKIRGIFDKKGDKEHVEPRKHPLEKPPSSSTSAVAPQEVYHQPEQPQPLAEISQPRNEPVVPTSITDSPLASTSPLTDLEPIPIPIPTATSLPIPVAAPVISPATSEIAFDSEDLPTNQPVIASEPVTVTEVTESPNLASTKRDSPRLTQTLILDVNANPPAVGSVKSSRSSARMASRPTVNVRSTAGEASSSLPLPAVLTAPIRLDVVQQVHKSIAKNKRQAYAVSEKAGHQTSAESWGTGRAVARIPRVGGGGTHRSGQAAFGNMCRGGRMFAPTKTWRKWHVKVNQNQRRFAVVSALAASALPSLVLARGHRIEEIEEVPLVVSSAVESFAKTKEAVALLKSLKAYADVVKVSNSRKLRAGKGKLRNRRHRQRRGPLVVYNEDKGIVKAFRNLPGVELVNVRRLNLLQLAPGGHLGRFVIWTEGAFGLLDEVFGTFDKAAVYKKNYILPTAKITNPDVTRLINSDEIQSVVRPAKAKIQKRPWTQHKNPLVNKAVLFRLNPYAKTLRRQELLKQERVKAQKDKKKAKTPKAAGEVFLKTLLSA
;
A
#
# COMPACT_ATOMS: atom_id res chain seq x y z
N MET A 1 -61.49 -52.10 14.40
CA MET A 1 -62.63 -51.45 13.71
C MET A 1 -62.10 -50.32 12.81
N LYS A 2 -62.97 -49.72 11.98
CA LYS A 2 -62.67 -48.64 11.02
C LYS A 2 -62.07 -47.39 11.72
N GLY A 3 -61.20 -46.55 11.14
CA GLY A 3 -60.46 -46.66 9.87
C GLY A 3 -60.29 -45.31 9.12
N HIS A 4 -59.19 -45.14 8.37
CA HIS A 4 -58.92 -44.05 7.40
C HIS A 4 -58.71 -42.63 8.00
N LYS A 5 -57.93 -41.70 7.39
CA LYS A 5 -57.52 -41.52 5.97
C LYS A 5 -56.17 -40.77 5.86
N ARG A 6 -55.29 -41.21 4.94
CA ARG A 6 -54.23 -40.49 4.18
C ARG A 6 -53.13 -39.71 4.95
N SER A 7 -51.82 -39.97 4.83
CA SER A 7 -50.91 -40.12 3.65
C SER A 7 -50.53 -38.79 2.98
N SER A 8 -49.27 -38.49 2.60
CA SER A 8 -47.99 -39.22 2.77
C SER A 8 -46.76 -38.38 2.33
N SER A 9 -45.57 -38.87 2.69
CA SER A 9 -44.22 -38.74 2.05
C SER A 9 -44.12 -38.18 0.61
N SER A 10 -42.99 -37.60 0.14
CA SER A 10 -41.70 -37.16 0.74
C SER A 10 -40.71 -36.65 -0.34
N SER A 11 -39.54 -36.13 0.09
CA SER A 11 -38.21 -36.28 -0.57
C SER A 11 -37.75 -35.35 -1.70
N ILE A 12 -36.41 -35.30 -1.86
CA ILE A 12 -35.58 -34.93 -3.03
C ILE A 12 -35.36 -33.42 -3.35
N SER A 13 -34.33 -32.88 -2.69
CA SER A 13 -33.12 -32.20 -3.25
C SER A 13 -33.19 -30.94 -4.15
N ASN A 14 -32.01 -30.30 -4.24
CA ASN A 14 -31.55 -29.40 -5.31
C ASN A 14 -32.37 -28.13 -5.64
N LEU A 15 -32.04 -27.03 -4.94
CA LEU A 15 -32.13 -25.70 -5.56
C LEU A 15 -30.94 -24.79 -5.21
N GLY A 16 -29.78 -25.12 -5.77
CA GLY A 16 -28.68 -24.16 -5.89
C GLY A 16 -28.91 -23.18 -7.05
N GLN A 17 -28.40 -21.95 -6.90
CA GLN A 17 -28.02 -21.07 -8.01
C GLN A 17 -29.10 -20.69 -9.07
N SER A 18 -30.25 -20.15 -8.68
CA SER A 18 -31.19 -19.50 -9.63
C SER A 18 -31.68 -18.12 -9.17
N ALA A 19 -30.75 -17.16 -9.09
CA ALA A 19 -31.06 -15.76 -8.75
C ALA A 19 -30.25 -14.69 -9.53
N PHE A 20 -29.38 -15.09 -10.47
CA PHE A 20 -28.41 -14.17 -11.10
C PHE A 20 -28.31 -14.24 -12.63
N LYS A 21 -29.29 -14.85 -13.31
CA LYS A 21 -29.27 -15.04 -14.78
C LYS A 21 -30.63 -14.73 -15.47
N LYS A 22 -31.28 -13.61 -15.12
CA LYS A 22 -32.50 -13.12 -15.79
C LYS A 22 -32.40 -11.70 -16.38
N ILE A 23 -31.18 -11.20 -16.64
CA ILE A 23 -30.94 -9.96 -17.41
C ILE A 23 -29.76 -10.16 -18.38
N ARG A 24 -29.94 -11.06 -19.37
CA ARG A 24 -29.18 -11.15 -20.64
C ARG A 24 -29.72 -12.33 -21.46
N GLY A 25 -29.97 -12.12 -22.76
CA GLY A 25 -30.21 -13.22 -23.71
C GLY A 25 -31.66 -13.52 -24.07
N ILE A 26 -32.47 -12.49 -24.38
CA ILE A 26 -33.44 -12.61 -25.49
C ILE A 26 -33.16 -11.44 -26.43
N PHE A 27 -32.32 -11.72 -27.42
CA PHE A 27 -32.25 -11.01 -28.69
C PHE A 27 -32.47 -12.06 -29.79
N ASP A 28 -32.67 -11.63 -31.03
CA ASP A 28 -32.87 -12.47 -32.22
C ASP A 28 -34.16 -13.31 -32.25
N LYS A 29 -35.17 -12.78 -32.95
CA LYS A 29 -35.45 -13.29 -34.31
C LYS A 29 -36.33 -12.38 -35.17
N LYS A 30 -35.82 -12.13 -36.38
CA LYS A 30 -36.50 -11.80 -37.66
C LYS A 30 -37.25 -10.46 -37.82
N GLY A 31 -36.74 -9.69 -38.79
CA GLY A 31 -37.53 -8.95 -39.79
C GLY A 31 -38.00 -7.54 -39.40
N ASP A 32 -37.99 -6.56 -40.31
CA ASP A 32 -37.16 -6.42 -41.52
C ASP A 32 -36.99 -4.92 -41.87
N LYS A 33 -36.25 -4.63 -42.95
CA LYS A 33 -35.83 -3.28 -43.40
C LYS A 33 -36.91 -2.18 -43.34
N GLU A 34 -36.53 -0.98 -42.88
CA GLU A 34 -36.83 0.28 -43.60
C GLU A 34 -35.87 1.42 -43.24
N HIS A 35 -35.81 2.46 -44.08
CA HIS A 35 -34.78 3.51 -44.08
C HIS A 35 -35.36 4.88 -43.66
N VAL A 36 -34.88 5.50 -42.57
CA VAL A 36 -35.15 6.92 -42.27
C VAL A 36 -33.91 7.61 -41.70
N GLU A 37 -33.47 8.69 -42.34
CA GLU A 37 -32.45 9.60 -41.81
C GLU A 37 -33.06 10.69 -40.91
N PRO A 38 -32.37 11.12 -39.83
CA PRO A 38 -32.75 12.32 -39.09
C PRO A 38 -32.38 13.58 -39.90
N ARG A 39 -33.35 14.13 -40.64
CA ARG A 39 -33.18 15.37 -41.43
C ARG A 39 -32.72 16.56 -40.56
N LYS A 40 -31.80 17.36 -41.10
CA LYS A 40 -31.54 18.74 -40.68
C LYS A 40 -32.59 19.66 -41.31
N HIS A 41 -33.02 20.72 -40.62
CA HIS A 41 -33.63 21.93 -41.22
C HIS A 41 -33.43 23.15 -40.29
N PRO A 42 -33.64 24.42 -40.73
CA PRO A 42 -32.52 25.37 -40.70
C PRO A 42 -32.75 26.66 -39.89
N LEU A 43 -31.87 27.64 -40.14
CA LEU A 43 -31.81 28.98 -39.55
C LEU A 43 -32.93 29.91 -40.04
N GLU A 44 -33.34 30.85 -39.18
CA GLU A 44 -33.94 32.14 -39.56
C GLU A 44 -33.11 33.31 -39.00
N LYS A 45 -33.28 34.51 -39.58
CA LYS A 45 -32.55 35.75 -39.23
C LYS A 45 -33.49 36.85 -38.74
N PRO A 46 -33.08 37.72 -37.79
CA PRO A 46 -33.57 39.10 -37.70
C PRO A 46 -32.85 40.04 -38.71
N PRO A 47 -33.42 41.21 -39.04
CA PRO A 47 -33.04 41.99 -40.24
C PRO A 47 -31.99 43.10 -40.04
N SER A 48 -31.53 43.65 -41.17
CA SER A 48 -30.80 44.93 -41.32
C SER A 48 -31.80 46.10 -41.55
N SER A 49 -31.45 47.40 -41.62
CA SER A 49 -30.16 48.12 -41.80
C SER A 49 -30.25 49.59 -41.30
N SER A 50 -29.11 50.29 -41.26
CA SER A 50 -28.94 51.77 -41.12
C SER A 50 -29.43 52.42 -39.79
N THR A 51 -28.89 53.56 -39.30
CA THR A 51 -28.02 54.59 -39.93
C THR A 51 -26.93 55.12 -38.96
N SER A 52 -25.95 55.83 -39.52
CA SER A 52 -24.85 56.61 -38.92
C SER A 52 -24.96 57.17 -37.49
N ALA A 53 -23.83 57.14 -36.75
CA ALA A 53 -23.37 58.25 -35.89
C ALA A 53 -21.83 58.21 -35.68
N VAL A 54 -21.21 59.39 -35.59
CA VAL A 54 -19.75 59.60 -35.41
C VAL A 54 -19.32 59.29 -33.96
N ALA A 55 -18.12 58.76 -33.77
CA ALA A 55 -17.47 58.65 -32.45
C ALA A 55 -16.49 59.82 -32.22
N PRO A 56 -16.64 60.62 -31.14
CA PRO A 56 -15.63 61.58 -30.75
C PRO A 56 -14.42 60.89 -30.13
N GLN A 57 -13.22 61.40 -30.42
CA GLN A 57 -12.01 61.08 -29.67
C GLN A 57 -11.99 61.91 -28.38
N GLU A 58 -11.58 61.34 -27.25
CA GLU A 58 -11.02 62.16 -26.17
C GLU A 58 -9.91 61.41 -25.42
N VAL A 59 -8.92 62.19 -24.97
CA VAL A 59 -7.60 61.74 -24.55
C VAL A 59 -7.61 61.15 -23.14
N TYR A 60 -6.92 60.03 -22.93
CA TYR A 60 -6.40 59.67 -21.60
C TYR A 60 -4.90 59.35 -21.67
N HIS A 61 -4.14 60.04 -20.83
CA HIS A 61 -2.68 59.95 -20.77
C HIS A 61 -2.19 58.56 -20.30
N GLN A 62 -1.04 58.14 -20.83
CA GLN A 62 -0.23 57.09 -20.19
C GLN A 62 0.54 57.71 -19.01
N PRO A 63 0.50 57.12 -17.81
CA PRO A 63 1.48 57.42 -16.77
C PRO A 63 2.81 56.71 -17.08
N GLU A 64 3.92 57.43 -16.94
CA GLU A 64 5.25 56.97 -17.35
C GLU A 64 5.84 55.85 -16.48
N GLN A 65 6.79 55.11 -17.04
CA GLN A 65 7.66 54.18 -16.30
C GLN A 65 8.84 54.95 -15.70
N PRO A 66 9.07 54.95 -14.37
CA PRO A 66 10.26 55.58 -13.80
C PRO A 66 11.51 54.77 -14.16
N GLN A 67 12.43 55.37 -14.92
CA GLN A 67 13.77 54.82 -15.12
C GLN A 67 14.68 55.12 -13.91
N PRO A 68 15.70 54.30 -13.63
CA PRO A 68 16.72 54.62 -12.64
C PRO A 68 17.63 55.75 -13.15
N LEU A 69 17.84 56.77 -12.31
CA LEU A 69 18.78 57.87 -12.57
C LEU A 69 20.24 57.39 -12.59
N ALA A 70 21.07 58.08 -13.38
CA ALA A 70 22.51 57.91 -13.42
C ALA A 70 23.22 59.27 -13.54
N GLU A 71 24.12 59.55 -12.61
CA GLU A 71 25.05 60.69 -12.55
C GLU A 71 26.31 60.22 -11.80
N ILE A 72 27.54 60.73 -12.00
CA ILE A 72 28.11 61.62 -13.03
C ILE A 72 29.62 61.28 -13.10
N SER A 73 30.27 61.44 -14.27
CA SER A 73 31.67 61.86 -14.52
C SER A 73 32.31 61.23 -15.76
N GLN A 74 33.26 61.95 -16.35
CA GLN A 74 34.01 61.67 -17.60
C GLN A 74 35.53 61.86 -17.32
N PRO A 75 36.45 61.91 -18.31
CA PRO A 75 36.63 61.12 -19.55
C PRO A 75 38.07 60.53 -19.64
N ARG A 76 38.38 59.74 -20.70
CA ARG A 76 39.46 60.07 -21.69
C ARG A 76 39.80 58.95 -22.71
N ASN A 77 40.19 59.43 -23.90
CA ASN A 77 41.13 58.89 -24.90
C ASN A 77 40.79 57.62 -25.74
N GLU A 78 40.51 57.91 -27.01
CA GLU A 78 40.80 57.15 -28.25
C GLU A 78 42.32 56.88 -28.46
N PRO A 79 42.80 56.03 -29.42
CA PRO A 79 42.42 56.04 -30.86
C PRO A 79 42.37 54.71 -31.69
N VAL A 80 41.57 54.75 -32.79
CA VAL A 80 41.85 54.49 -34.25
C VAL A 80 42.95 53.44 -34.63
N VAL A 81 42.87 52.51 -35.61
CA VAL A 81 42.56 52.52 -37.10
C VAL A 81 42.06 51.09 -37.60
N PRO A 82 41.73 50.80 -38.91
CA PRO A 82 40.74 49.77 -39.31
C PRO A 82 41.19 48.74 -40.41
N THR A 83 40.22 48.29 -41.26
CA THR A 83 40.25 47.51 -42.55
C THR A 83 39.65 46.07 -42.49
N SER A 84 39.03 45.47 -43.53
CA SER A 84 38.22 45.95 -44.69
C SER A 84 37.65 44.78 -45.56
N ILE A 85 36.44 44.93 -46.17
CA ILE A 85 35.98 44.29 -47.46
C ILE A 85 35.72 42.72 -47.41
N THR A 86 34.83 42.01 -48.14
CA THR A 86 33.88 42.23 -49.29
C THR A 86 32.54 41.43 -49.15
N ASP A 87 31.46 41.96 -49.76
CA ASP A 87 30.34 41.37 -50.56
C ASP A 87 29.78 39.91 -50.45
N SER A 88 28.48 39.79 -50.07
CA SER A 88 27.27 39.69 -50.95
C SER A 88 27.18 38.73 -52.18
N PRO A 89 25.97 38.32 -52.67
CA PRO A 89 24.63 38.18 -52.06
C PRO A 89 23.75 36.95 -52.52
N LEU A 90 22.46 37.00 -52.15
CA LEU A 90 21.28 36.14 -52.43
C LEU A 90 21.04 35.58 -53.87
N ALA A 91 20.31 34.45 -53.92
CA ALA A 91 19.18 34.21 -54.85
C ALA A 91 18.20 33.12 -54.32
N SER A 92 16.97 33.04 -54.87
CA SER A 92 15.92 32.09 -54.43
C SER A 92 14.85 31.79 -55.50
N THR A 93 14.42 30.53 -55.68
CA THR A 93 13.09 30.14 -56.20
C THR A 93 12.83 28.61 -56.14
N SER A 94 11.55 28.24 -56.25
CA SER A 94 10.96 26.92 -56.59
C SER A 94 9.87 27.16 -57.68
N PRO A 95 9.04 26.22 -58.22
CA PRO A 95 8.72 24.82 -57.81
C PRO A 95 8.48 23.79 -58.97
N LEU A 96 7.96 22.58 -58.62
CA LEU A 96 7.12 21.62 -59.42
C LEU A 96 7.66 21.05 -60.77
N THR A 97 7.27 19.86 -61.26
CA THR A 97 6.22 18.85 -60.91
C THR A 97 6.84 17.51 -60.37
N ASP A 98 6.55 16.22 -60.69
CA ASP A 98 5.56 15.48 -61.52
C ASP A 98 5.37 13.98 -61.09
N LEU A 99 4.75 13.14 -61.95
CA LEU A 99 4.33 11.72 -61.79
C LEU A 99 5.26 10.75 -62.60
N GLU A 100 5.28 9.40 -62.54
CA GLU A 100 4.24 8.33 -62.41
C GLU A 100 4.77 7.01 -61.75
N PRO A 101 3.95 5.92 -61.55
CA PRO A 101 4.25 4.79 -60.65
C PRO A 101 4.46 3.38 -61.27
N ILE A 102 5.08 2.45 -60.53
CA ILE A 102 5.29 1.00 -60.86
C ILE A 102 4.97 0.11 -59.62
N PRO A 103 4.50 -1.17 -59.76
CA PRO A 103 3.43 -1.69 -58.89
C PRO A 103 3.77 -2.83 -57.87
N ILE A 104 2.72 -3.28 -57.18
CA ILE A 104 2.66 -4.32 -56.13
C ILE A 104 2.40 -5.73 -56.73
N PRO A 105 3.02 -6.80 -56.20
CA PRO A 105 2.55 -8.18 -56.37
C PRO A 105 1.80 -8.73 -55.13
N ILE A 106 0.77 -9.54 -55.37
CA ILE A 106 0.00 -10.29 -54.35
C ILE A 106 0.05 -11.79 -54.69
N PRO A 107 0.28 -12.66 -53.68
CA PRO A 107 -0.43 -13.94 -53.59
C PRO A 107 -1.23 -13.99 -52.27
N THR A 108 -2.56 -14.03 -52.28
CA THR A 108 -3.44 -15.21 -52.39
C THR A 108 -3.39 -16.18 -51.20
N ALA A 109 -4.55 -16.73 -50.82
CA ALA A 109 -4.74 -17.54 -49.62
C ALA A 109 -5.26 -18.93 -49.97
N THR A 110 -4.85 -19.93 -49.17
CA THR A 110 -5.33 -21.32 -49.21
C THR A 110 -5.63 -21.76 -47.77
N SER A 111 -6.54 -22.73 -47.57
CA SER A 111 -7.22 -22.92 -46.29
C SER A 111 -7.46 -24.39 -45.89
N LEU A 112 -7.56 -24.63 -44.57
CA LEU A 112 -8.05 -25.86 -43.90
C LEU A 112 -7.14 -27.11 -44.03
N PRO A 113 -7.34 -28.20 -43.23
CA PRO A 113 -8.36 -28.44 -42.19
C PRO A 113 -7.80 -28.79 -40.78
N ILE A 114 -8.68 -29.29 -39.90
CA ILE A 114 -8.45 -29.65 -38.48
C ILE A 114 -8.60 -31.17 -38.28
N PRO A 115 -7.81 -31.80 -37.39
CA PRO A 115 -8.34 -32.68 -36.33
C PRO A 115 -7.77 -32.27 -34.95
N VAL A 116 -8.54 -32.11 -33.87
CA VAL A 116 -9.38 -33.08 -33.14
C VAL A 116 -8.59 -34.24 -32.54
N ALA A 117 -8.10 -34.06 -31.29
CA ALA A 117 -8.14 -35.06 -30.20
C ALA A 117 -7.64 -34.44 -28.88
N ALA A 118 -8.19 -34.91 -27.76
CA ALA A 118 -7.58 -34.81 -26.43
C ALA A 118 -7.48 -36.24 -25.85
N PRO A 119 -6.71 -36.46 -24.77
CA PRO A 119 -7.44 -36.67 -23.51
C PRO A 119 -6.76 -36.07 -22.25
N VAL A 120 -7.52 -36.11 -21.16
CA VAL A 120 -7.13 -35.73 -19.79
C VAL A 120 -6.38 -36.89 -19.12
N ILE A 121 -5.34 -36.60 -18.32
CA ILE A 121 -4.77 -37.57 -17.37
C ILE A 121 -4.53 -36.91 -15.99
N SER A 122 -5.35 -37.30 -15.02
CA SER A 122 -5.16 -37.32 -13.55
C SER A 122 -6.53 -37.24 -12.85
N PRO A 123 -6.70 -37.76 -11.62
CA PRO A 123 -5.73 -38.47 -10.76
C PRO A 123 -5.97 -39.99 -10.71
N ALA A 124 -5.03 -40.73 -10.13
CA ALA A 124 -5.22 -42.09 -9.66
C ALA A 124 -5.00 -42.15 -8.14
N THR A 125 -6.01 -42.60 -7.40
CA THR A 125 -5.93 -42.91 -5.97
C THR A 125 -5.41 -44.33 -5.81
N SER A 126 -4.53 -44.58 -4.84
CA SER A 126 -4.22 -45.93 -4.35
C SER A 126 -4.65 -46.07 -2.89
N GLU A 127 -5.74 -46.80 -2.69
CA GLU A 127 -6.06 -47.40 -1.39
C GLU A 127 -5.29 -48.73 -1.27
N ILE A 128 -4.78 -49.03 -0.07
CA ILE A 128 -4.33 -50.38 0.32
C ILE A 128 -5.06 -50.69 1.64
N ALA A 129 -5.54 -51.93 1.75
CA ALA A 129 -6.56 -52.31 2.71
C ALA A 129 -6.01 -52.76 4.08
N PHE A 130 -6.97 -52.99 4.97
CA PHE A 130 -6.88 -53.63 6.28
C PHE A 130 -6.12 -54.96 6.29
N ASP A 131 -5.44 -55.26 7.41
CA ASP A 131 -5.72 -56.39 8.32
C ASP A 131 -4.67 -56.42 9.46
N SER A 132 -4.79 -57.25 10.50
CA SER A 132 -5.75 -57.30 11.62
C SER A 132 -5.15 -58.21 12.73
N GLU A 133 -5.77 -58.31 13.93
CA GLU A 133 -5.35 -59.19 15.07
C GLU A 133 -4.00 -58.86 15.79
N ASP A 134 -3.78 -59.11 17.10
CA ASP A 134 -4.71 -59.24 18.25
C ASP A 134 -4.03 -58.88 19.62
N LEU A 135 -4.77 -58.98 20.74
CA LEU A 135 -4.35 -58.73 22.14
C LEU A 135 -3.63 -59.92 22.82
N PRO A 136 -2.87 -59.69 23.93
CA PRO A 136 -3.43 -60.06 25.24
C PRO A 136 -3.07 -59.20 26.47
N THR A 137 -3.82 -59.45 27.54
CA THR A 137 -3.94 -58.76 28.84
C THR A 137 -2.86 -59.12 29.88
N ASN A 138 -2.39 -58.16 30.73
CA ASN A 138 -2.53 -58.18 32.22
C ASN A 138 -1.83 -57.04 32.99
N GLN A 139 -2.24 -56.86 34.26
CA GLN A 139 -1.68 -55.92 35.26
C GLN A 139 -0.84 -56.68 36.34
N PRO A 140 -0.23 -55.96 37.30
CA PRO A 140 -0.90 -55.78 38.61
C PRO A 140 -0.82 -54.36 39.21
N VAL A 141 -1.37 -54.18 40.43
CA VAL A 141 -1.71 -52.89 41.09
C VAL A 141 -1.22 -52.85 42.54
N ILE A 142 -0.75 -51.69 43.06
CA ILE A 142 -0.62 -51.41 44.51
C ILE A 142 -1.00 -49.94 44.85
N ALA A 143 -1.85 -49.77 45.89
CA ALA A 143 -2.10 -48.68 46.87
C ALA A 143 -1.60 -47.20 46.62
N SER A 144 -2.32 -46.09 46.89
CA SER A 144 -3.12 -45.59 48.06
C SER A 144 -2.28 -45.31 49.33
N GLU A 145 -2.39 -44.21 50.11
CA GLU A 145 -3.28 -43.01 50.15
C GLU A 145 -2.56 -41.85 50.97
N PRO A 146 -3.16 -40.94 51.80
CA PRO A 146 -3.86 -39.69 51.41
C PRO A 146 -3.59 -38.39 52.27
N VAL A 147 -4.25 -37.26 51.93
CA VAL A 147 -4.54 -36.02 52.77
C VAL A 147 -3.29 -35.18 53.21
N THR A 148 -3.22 -33.84 53.24
CA THR A 148 -4.08 -32.76 53.81
C THR A 148 -4.12 -31.45 53.00
N VAL A 149 -5.23 -30.72 53.11
CA VAL A 149 -5.37 -29.27 52.85
C VAL A 149 -6.24 -28.66 53.96
N THR A 150 -5.92 -27.45 54.44
CA THR A 150 -6.70 -26.73 55.46
C THR A 150 -7.12 -25.34 54.97
N GLU A 151 -8.39 -25.00 55.18
CA GLU A 151 -8.96 -23.65 54.98
C GLU A 151 -9.15 -22.95 56.33
N VAL A 152 -9.06 -21.61 56.35
CA VAL A 152 -9.64 -20.76 57.41
C VAL A 152 -10.18 -19.48 56.74
N THR A 153 -11.27 -18.92 57.27
CA THR A 153 -12.16 -17.96 56.58
C THR A 153 -12.27 -16.58 57.21
N GLU A 154 -12.46 -15.57 56.35
CA GLU A 154 -13.27 -14.33 56.53
C GLU A 154 -12.95 -13.26 57.62
N SER A 155 -12.51 -12.09 57.10
CA SER A 155 -13.19 -10.78 57.28
C SER A 155 -13.09 -10.03 58.65
N PRO A 156 -13.62 -8.79 58.81
CA PRO A 156 -12.99 -7.57 58.26
C PRO A 156 -12.94 -6.34 59.21
N ASN A 157 -12.32 -5.23 58.73
CA ASN A 157 -12.57 -3.79 59.02
C ASN A 157 -11.45 -2.91 59.67
N LEU A 158 -11.50 -1.65 59.23
CA LEU A 158 -11.21 -0.38 59.94
C LEU A 158 -9.79 0.25 59.91
N ALA A 159 -9.84 1.57 60.15
CA ALA A 159 -8.79 2.55 60.45
C ALA A 159 -7.90 3.07 59.29
N SER A 160 -7.89 4.41 59.19
CA SER A 160 -7.05 5.21 58.30
C SER A 160 -5.91 5.89 59.07
N THR A 161 -4.80 6.24 58.41
CA THR A 161 -4.18 7.57 58.60
C THR A 161 -3.15 7.91 57.51
N LYS A 162 -2.92 9.20 57.28
CA LYS A 162 -1.75 9.72 56.54
C LYS A 162 -0.53 9.79 57.45
N ARG A 163 0.67 9.63 56.88
CA ARG A 163 1.83 10.53 57.08
C ARG A 163 2.98 10.25 56.10
N ASP A 164 3.26 11.29 55.30
CA ASP A 164 4.56 11.88 54.92
C ASP A 164 5.85 11.06 54.78
N SER A 165 6.70 11.49 53.83
CA SER A 165 8.04 10.97 53.55
C SER A 165 9.12 11.58 54.48
N PRO A 166 10.34 11.01 54.51
CA PRO A 166 11.37 11.60 53.62
C PRO A 166 12.31 10.56 52.96
N ARG A 167 13.14 11.06 52.03
CA ARG A 167 14.32 10.35 51.51
C ARG A 167 15.45 10.35 52.53
N LEU A 168 16.28 9.32 52.52
CA LEU A 168 17.70 9.46 52.86
C LEU A 168 18.58 8.61 51.92
N THR A 169 19.83 9.03 51.75
CA THR A 169 20.82 8.45 50.85
C THR A 169 21.84 7.64 51.64
N GLN A 170 22.30 6.50 51.10
CA GLN A 170 23.57 5.92 51.52
C GLN A 170 24.39 5.46 50.32
N THR A 171 25.64 5.93 50.29
CA THR A 171 26.72 5.47 49.43
C THR A 171 27.51 4.41 50.17
N LEU A 172 27.88 3.32 49.49
CA LEU A 172 28.97 2.45 49.93
C LEU A 172 30.08 2.47 48.87
N ILE A 173 31.31 2.54 49.35
CA ILE A 173 32.53 2.60 48.55
C ILE A 173 33.18 1.21 48.53
N LEU A 174 33.85 0.96 47.40
CA LEU A 174 34.77 -0.12 47.06
C LEU A 174 35.41 -0.88 48.25
N ASP A 175 35.61 -2.18 48.04
CA ASP A 175 36.92 -2.75 48.33
C ASP A 175 37.37 -3.70 47.20
N VAL A 176 38.68 -3.95 47.06
CA VAL A 176 39.28 -4.48 45.83
C VAL A 176 40.28 -5.60 46.09
N ASN A 177 39.91 -6.86 45.78
CA ASN A 177 40.85 -7.88 45.29
C ASN A 177 40.18 -9.16 44.76
N ALA A 178 40.35 -9.46 43.47
CA ALA A 178 40.25 -10.80 42.88
C ALA A 178 40.76 -10.79 41.42
N ASN A 179 41.95 -11.35 41.16
CA ASN A 179 42.46 -11.51 39.80
C ASN A 179 41.81 -12.73 39.11
N PRO A 180 41.16 -12.59 37.93
CA PRO A 180 40.83 -13.73 37.09
C PRO A 180 42.09 -14.23 36.36
N PRO A 181 42.23 -15.55 36.11
CA PRO A 181 43.42 -16.11 35.47
C PRO A 181 43.54 -15.71 33.99
N ALA A 182 44.77 -15.56 33.51
CA ALA A 182 45.07 -15.11 32.16
C ALA A 182 44.74 -16.18 31.10
N VAL A 183 43.63 -16.01 30.38
CA VAL A 183 43.34 -16.74 29.15
C VAL A 183 44.10 -16.07 27.99
N GLY A 184 44.87 -16.86 27.24
CA GLY A 184 45.79 -16.38 26.22
C GLY A 184 45.11 -15.55 25.11
N SER A 185 45.83 -14.55 24.59
CA SER A 185 45.35 -13.65 23.54
C SER A 185 45.26 -14.33 22.17
N VAL A 186 44.25 -15.19 22.00
CA VAL A 186 43.77 -15.58 20.67
C VAL A 186 43.27 -14.31 19.99
N LYS A 187 44.03 -13.81 19.01
CA LYS A 187 43.62 -12.71 18.14
C LYS A 187 42.47 -13.18 17.24
N SER A 188 41.27 -13.26 17.81
CA SER A 188 40.02 -13.42 17.09
C SER A 188 39.88 -12.23 16.13
N SER A 189 40.28 -12.45 14.89
CA SER A 189 39.91 -11.59 13.78
C SER A 189 38.39 -11.62 13.71
N ARG A 190 37.75 -10.52 14.16
CA ARG A 190 36.30 -10.36 14.05
C ARG A 190 35.94 -10.21 12.58
N SER A 191 35.84 -11.34 11.89
CA SER A 191 35.18 -11.48 10.60
C SER A 191 33.71 -11.10 10.79
N SER A 192 33.45 -9.80 10.74
CA SER A 192 32.11 -9.21 10.85
C SER A 192 31.19 -10.00 9.92
N ALA A 193 30.23 -10.72 10.52
CA ALA A 193 29.51 -11.78 9.84
C ALA A 193 28.72 -11.19 8.67
N ARG A 194 29.30 -11.28 7.47
CA ARG A 194 28.72 -10.70 6.26
C ARG A 194 27.38 -11.38 6.02
N MET A 195 26.37 -10.58 5.70
CA MET A 195 25.11 -11.10 5.16
C MET A 195 25.41 -12.01 3.95
N ALA A 196 24.54 -12.99 3.71
CA ALA A 196 24.63 -13.88 2.56
C ALA A 196 24.35 -13.10 1.26
N SER A 197 25.38 -12.40 0.76
CA SER A 197 25.39 -11.61 -0.46
C SER A 197 26.42 -12.17 -1.43
N ARG A 198 26.14 -12.14 -2.73
CA ARG A 198 27.13 -12.49 -3.76
C ARG A 198 28.37 -11.58 -3.57
N PRO A 199 29.60 -12.13 -3.52
CA PRO A 199 30.81 -11.32 -3.32
C PRO A 199 31.12 -10.46 -4.56
N THR A 200 30.75 -10.95 -5.74
CA THR A 200 30.91 -10.31 -7.04
C THR A 200 29.61 -10.31 -7.84
N VAL A 201 29.55 -9.44 -8.85
CA VAL A 201 28.44 -9.27 -9.80
C VAL A 201 29.02 -9.24 -11.21
N ASN A 202 28.35 -9.85 -12.19
CA ASN A 202 28.82 -9.90 -13.57
C ASN A 202 28.44 -8.63 -14.35
N VAL A 203 29.44 -8.00 -14.98
CA VAL A 203 29.26 -6.91 -15.95
C VAL A 203 28.86 -7.53 -17.29
N ARG A 204 27.85 -6.94 -17.94
CA ARG A 204 27.40 -7.38 -19.27
C ARG A 204 27.95 -6.52 -20.41
N SER A 205 28.33 -7.17 -21.49
CA SER A 205 28.68 -6.52 -22.75
C SER A 205 27.45 -5.88 -23.41
N THR A 206 27.64 -5.14 -24.51
CA THR A 206 26.53 -4.60 -25.30
C THR A 206 25.69 -5.70 -25.97
N ALA A 207 26.28 -6.87 -26.22
CA ALA A 207 25.61 -8.08 -26.69
C ALA A 207 24.83 -8.84 -25.60
N GLY A 208 25.01 -8.48 -24.31
CA GLY A 208 24.34 -9.10 -23.16
C GLY A 208 25.12 -10.24 -22.49
N GLU A 209 26.19 -10.71 -23.13
CA GLU A 209 27.15 -11.70 -22.60
C GLU A 209 27.88 -11.14 -21.36
N ALA A 210 28.42 -12.01 -20.51
CA ALA A 210 29.25 -11.58 -19.37
C ALA A 210 30.68 -11.27 -19.83
N SER A 211 31.22 -10.09 -19.48
CA SER A 211 32.54 -9.62 -19.92
C SER A 211 33.59 -9.56 -18.80
N SER A 212 33.19 -9.03 -17.64
CA SER A 212 34.04 -8.78 -16.48
C SER A 212 33.21 -9.00 -15.21
N SER A 213 33.84 -9.02 -14.03
CA SER A 213 33.11 -9.02 -12.75
C SER A 213 33.65 -7.96 -11.81
N LEU A 214 32.77 -7.42 -10.97
CA LEU A 214 33.07 -6.38 -9.98
C LEU A 214 32.70 -6.89 -8.58
N PRO A 215 33.41 -6.47 -7.52
CA PRO A 215 32.95 -6.71 -6.15
C PRO A 215 31.61 -6.03 -5.89
N LEU A 216 30.75 -6.64 -5.07
CA LEU A 216 29.45 -6.04 -4.69
C LEU A 216 29.67 -4.85 -3.72
N PRO A 217 29.26 -3.61 -4.07
CA PRO A 217 29.41 -2.44 -3.20
C PRO A 217 28.67 -2.60 -1.87
N ALA A 218 29.31 -2.22 -0.77
CA ALA A 218 28.79 -2.38 0.60
C ALA A 218 27.45 -1.66 0.82
N VAL A 219 27.18 -0.59 0.06
CA VAL A 219 25.88 0.10 0.09
C VAL A 219 24.68 -0.79 -0.30
N LEU A 220 24.92 -1.89 -1.04
CA LEU A 220 23.87 -2.80 -1.49
C LEU A 220 23.51 -3.89 -0.46
N THR A 221 24.35 -4.11 0.56
CA THR A 221 24.08 -5.01 1.70
C THR A 221 23.56 -4.27 2.94
N ALA A 222 23.36 -2.95 2.85
CA ALA A 222 22.89 -2.13 3.95
C ALA A 222 21.41 -2.38 4.35
N PRO A 223 21.03 -2.14 5.62
CA PRO A 223 19.70 -2.47 6.14
C PRO A 223 18.56 -1.74 5.41
N ILE A 224 17.58 -2.53 4.96
CA ILE A 224 16.44 -2.06 4.17
C ILE A 224 15.32 -1.57 5.11
N ARG A 225 15.13 -0.24 5.18
CA ARG A 225 14.12 0.42 6.03
C ARG A 225 13.03 1.13 5.23
N LEU A 226 11.91 0.43 5.03
CA LEU A 226 10.72 0.96 4.36
C LEU A 226 10.09 2.14 5.10
N ASP A 227 10.10 2.11 6.44
CA ASP A 227 9.54 3.15 7.31
C ASP A 227 10.23 4.51 7.10
N VAL A 228 11.56 4.52 7.16
CA VAL A 228 12.40 5.70 6.90
C VAL A 228 12.20 6.18 5.47
N VAL A 229 12.19 5.27 4.49
CA VAL A 229 12.01 5.62 3.08
C VAL A 229 10.64 6.26 2.82
N GLN A 230 9.55 5.73 3.37
CA GLN A 230 8.22 6.33 3.22
C GLN A 230 8.12 7.71 3.89
N GLN A 231 8.62 7.86 5.12
CA GLN A 231 8.60 9.13 5.86
C GLN A 231 9.42 10.22 5.15
N VAL A 232 10.62 9.87 4.68
CA VAL A 232 11.53 10.77 3.97
C VAL A 232 10.99 11.08 2.57
N HIS A 233 10.54 10.09 1.79
CA HIS A 233 9.93 10.33 0.47
C HIS A 233 8.70 11.25 0.57
N LYS A 234 7.78 11.00 1.53
CA LYS A 234 6.60 11.85 1.79
C LYS A 234 6.99 13.30 2.14
N SER A 235 8.16 13.51 2.73
CA SER A 235 8.65 14.83 3.12
C SER A 235 9.38 15.55 1.98
N ILE A 236 10.26 14.86 1.24
CA ILE A 236 10.94 15.42 0.05
C ILE A 236 9.94 15.71 -1.07
N ALA A 237 8.95 14.84 -1.29
CA ALA A 237 7.92 15.05 -2.32
C ALA A 237 7.05 16.29 -2.09
N LYS A 238 6.90 16.75 -0.83
CA LYS A 238 6.24 18.04 -0.53
C LYS A 238 7.02 19.23 -1.08
N ASN A 239 8.35 19.16 -1.14
CA ASN A 239 9.21 20.28 -1.52
C ASN A 239 9.13 20.62 -3.01
N LYS A 240 8.57 19.73 -3.85
CA LYS A 240 8.29 19.98 -5.28
C LYS A 240 6.91 20.64 -5.52
N ARG A 241 6.17 21.02 -4.47
CA ARG A 241 4.86 21.66 -4.59
C ARG A 241 5.02 23.17 -4.72
N GLN A 242 4.55 23.73 -5.85
CA GLN A 242 4.32 25.16 -5.98
C GLN A 242 3.22 25.60 -5.00
N ALA A 243 3.39 26.78 -4.39
CA ALA A 243 2.37 27.39 -3.55
C ALA A 243 1.13 27.77 -4.37
N TYR A 244 -0.05 27.71 -3.75
CA TYR A 244 -1.28 28.23 -4.33
C TYR A 244 -2.17 28.82 -3.23
N ALA A 245 -2.91 29.86 -3.59
CA ALA A 245 -3.78 30.61 -2.68
C ALA A 245 -5.09 31.02 -3.37
N VAL A 246 -6.04 31.52 -2.58
CA VAL A 246 -7.17 32.31 -3.07
C VAL A 246 -6.81 33.80 -2.91
N SER A 247 -7.29 34.66 -3.81
CA SER A 247 -7.08 36.13 -3.67
C SER A 247 -7.61 36.64 -2.32
N GLU A 248 -6.88 37.54 -1.70
CA GLU A 248 -7.14 38.13 -0.37
C GLU A 248 -8.57 38.67 -0.26
N LYS A 249 -8.99 39.46 -1.26
CA LYS A 249 -10.27 40.17 -1.34
C LYS A 249 -11.38 39.34 -1.99
N ALA A 250 -11.15 38.06 -2.33
CA ALA A 250 -12.14 37.22 -3.00
C ALA A 250 -13.44 37.07 -2.19
N GLY A 251 -14.56 37.44 -2.80
CA GLY A 251 -15.89 37.46 -2.15
C GLY A 251 -16.09 38.59 -1.14
N HIS A 252 -15.15 39.53 -1.05
CA HIS A 252 -15.13 40.68 -0.11
C HIS A 252 -15.12 42.05 -0.81
N GLN A 253 -15.32 42.12 -2.13
CA GLN A 253 -15.33 43.36 -2.92
C GLN A 253 -16.73 43.99 -3.11
N THR A 254 -17.73 43.55 -2.35
CA THR A 254 -19.10 44.08 -2.38
C THR A 254 -19.34 45.05 -1.22
N SER A 255 -20.02 46.17 -1.47
CA SER A 255 -20.58 47.08 -0.46
C SER A 255 -21.82 46.47 0.21
N ALA A 256 -21.60 45.40 1.00
CA ALA A 256 -22.66 44.61 1.60
C ALA A 256 -22.75 44.80 3.11
N GLU A 257 -23.92 45.17 3.61
CA GLU A 257 -24.16 45.49 5.02
C GLU A 257 -25.41 44.77 5.54
N SER A 258 -25.48 44.52 6.85
CA SER A 258 -26.63 43.82 7.42
C SER A 258 -27.80 44.77 7.61
N TRP A 259 -28.96 44.42 7.04
CA TRP A 259 -30.20 45.19 7.22
C TRP A 259 -30.83 45.04 8.62
N GLY A 260 -30.19 44.29 9.53
CA GLY A 260 -30.63 44.11 10.91
C GLY A 260 -31.84 43.18 11.07
N THR A 261 -32.71 43.51 12.02
CA THR A 261 -33.98 42.83 12.35
C THR A 261 -35.18 43.50 11.67
N GLY A 262 -36.40 42.99 11.91
CA GLY A 262 -37.65 43.66 11.50
C GLY A 262 -38.03 43.57 10.03
N ARG A 263 -37.25 42.86 9.19
CA ARG A 263 -37.48 42.77 7.72
C ARG A 263 -37.82 41.36 7.22
N ALA A 264 -38.38 40.50 8.08
CA ALA A 264 -38.73 39.10 7.80
C ALA A 264 -37.62 38.22 7.17
N VAL A 265 -36.34 38.62 7.33
CA VAL A 265 -35.21 38.09 6.55
C VAL A 265 -33.98 37.93 7.46
N ALA A 266 -33.15 36.91 7.19
CA ALA A 266 -31.95 36.62 7.98
C ALA A 266 -30.92 37.77 7.95
N ARG A 267 -30.34 38.07 9.13
CA ARG A 267 -29.44 39.20 9.47
C ARG A 267 -28.04 39.18 8.80
N ILE A 268 -27.89 38.50 7.68
CA ILE A 268 -26.62 38.39 6.94
C ILE A 268 -26.37 39.66 6.09
N PRO A 269 -25.12 40.10 5.87
CA PRO A 269 -24.84 41.26 5.01
C PRO A 269 -25.38 41.10 3.60
N ARG A 270 -25.96 42.18 3.05
CA ARG A 270 -26.64 42.22 1.75
C ARG A 270 -26.13 43.38 0.92
N VAL A 271 -25.97 43.14 -0.39
CA VAL A 271 -25.50 44.15 -1.34
C VAL A 271 -26.50 45.30 -1.42
N GLY A 272 -26.04 46.54 -1.27
CA GLY A 272 -26.87 47.75 -1.36
C GLY A 272 -27.39 48.07 -2.77
N GLY A 273 -28.04 49.23 -2.89
CA GLY A 273 -28.66 49.72 -4.12
C GLY A 273 -29.91 48.96 -4.54
N GLY A 274 -30.37 49.23 -5.77
CA GLY A 274 -31.54 48.60 -6.38
C GLY A 274 -31.33 48.32 -7.88
N GLY A 275 -32.40 47.99 -8.60
CA GLY A 275 -32.41 47.80 -10.06
C GLY A 275 -31.73 46.51 -10.57
N THR A 276 -30.69 46.02 -9.90
CA THR A 276 -29.97 44.80 -10.33
C THR A 276 -30.48 43.54 -9.60
N HIS A 277 -30.42 42.38 -10.25
CA HIS A 277 -30.68 41.09 -9.59
C HIS A 277 -29.72 40.78 -8.43
N ARG A 278 -28.58 41.48 -8.31
CA ARG A 278 -27.59 41.27 -7.22
C ARG A 278 -27.89 42.10 -5.98
N SER A 279 -28.58 43.23 -6.13
CA SER A 279 -29.05 44.07 -5.02
C SER A 279 -29.92 43.25 -4.05
N GLY A 280 -29.78 43.48 -2.75
CA GLY A 280 -30.47 42.74 -1.69
C GLY A 280 -30.03 41.27 -1.50
N GLN A 281 -29.20 40.70 -2.37
CA GLN A 281 -28.64 39.35 -2.16
C GLN A 281 -27.61 39.32 -1.02
N ALA A 282 -27.58 38.20 -0.31
CA ALA A 282 -26.59 37.94 0.74
C ALA A 282 -25.16 37.83 0.17
N ALA A 283 -24.19 38.39 0.89
CA ALA A 283 -22.78 38.43 0.52
C ALA A 283 -21.86 38.22 1.74
N PHE A 284 -20.54 38.25 1.50
CA PHE A 284 -19.44 37.94 2.43
C PHE A 284 -19.42 36.53 3.04
N GLY A 285 -20.53 36.03 3.57
CA GLY A 285 -20.62 34.73 4.27
C GLY A 285 -20.24 33.53 3.40
N ASN A 286 -19.64 32.51 4.01
CA ASN A 286 -19.16 31.29 3.33
C ASN A 286 -20.27 30.37 2.79
N MET A 287 -21.52 30.61 3.18
CA MET A 287 -22.73 29.99 2.64
C MET A 287 -23.36 30.79 1.48
N CYS A 288 -22.90 32.01 1.21
CA CYS A 288 -23.47 32.87 0.16
C CYS A 288 -22.89 32.54 -1.22
N ARG A 289 -23.74 32.59 -2.26
CA ARG A 289 -23.27 32.57 -3.65
C ARG A 289 -22.40 33.79 -3.92
N GLY A 290 -21.11 33.54 -4.19
CA GLY A 290 -20.09 34.57 -4.39
C GLY A 290 -19.52 35.17 -3.09
N GLY A 291 -19.85 34.63 -1.91
CA GLY A 291 -19.23 35.01 -0.65
C GLY A 291 -17.82 34.45 -0.47
N ARG A 292 -17.15 34.80 0.63
CA ARG A 292 -15.77 34.40 0.91
C ARG A 292 -15.71 33.03 1.56
N MET A 293 -14.87 32.15 1.00
CA MET A 293 -14.61 30.83 1.55
C MET A 293 -14.03 30.92 2.97
N PHE A 294 -14.58 30.13 3.91
CA PHE A 294 -14.02 30.00 5.26
C PHE A 294 -12.58 29.45 5.20
N ALA A 295 -11.70 29.95 6.06
CA ALA A 295 -10.27 29.60 6.12
C ALA A 295 -9.59 29.50 4.74
N PRO A 296 -9.58 30.59 3.94
CA PRO A 296 -9.11 30.56 2.56
C PRO A 296 -7.64 30.18 2.49
N THR A 297 -7.24 29.39 1.48
CA THR A 297 -5.85 28.93 1.37
C THR A 297 -4.91 30.12 1.17
N LYS A 298 -3.96 30.28 2.09
CA LYS A 298 -2.95 31.34 2.09
C LYS A 298 -1.60 30.87 1.54
N THR A 299 -0.82 31.82 1.02
CA THR A 299 0.55 31.61 0.49
C THR A 299 1.49 31.08 1.57
N TRP A 300 1.46 31.65 2.78
CA TRP A 300 2.34 31.32 3.92
C TRP A 300 2.11 29.95 4.56
N ARG A 301 1.26 29.09 3.99
CA ARG A 301 1.16 27.68 4.38
C ARG A 301 2.55 27.01 4.30
N LYS A 302 2.91 26.17 5.27
CA LYS A 302 4.17 25.42 5.25
C LYS A 302 4.18 24.34 4.14
N TRP A 303 4.54 24.74 2.92
CA TRP A 303 4.62 23.85 1.74
C TRP A 303 5.81 22.90 1.82
N HIS A 304 6.97 23.42 2.24
CA HIS A 304 8.25 22.71 2.29
C HIS A 304 8.54 22.14 3.68
N VAL A 305 9.31 21.06 3.73
CA VAL A 305 9.76 20.35 4.92
C VAL A 305 11.27 20.17 4.84
N LYS A 306 12.00 20.72 5.82
CA LYS A 306 13.41 20.41 6.06
C LYS A 306 13.49 18.96 6.55
N VAL A 307 14.38 18.17 5.95
CA VAL A 307 14.61 16.75 6.31
C VAL A 307 16.07 16.58 6.66
N ASN A 308 16.36 15.85 7.74
CA ASN A 308 17.72 15.70 8.24
C ASN A 308 18.60 14.96 7.22
N GLN A 309 19.81 15.47 6.98
CA GLN A 309 20.68 14.98 5.91
C GLN A 309 21.02 13.48 6.07
N ASN A 310 21.25 13.02 7.29
CA ASN A 310 21.55 11.61 7.57
C ASN A 310 20.32 10.70 7.41
N GLN A 311 19.10 11.16 7.73
CA GLN A 311 17.86 10.44 7.39
C GLN A 311 17.68 10.33 5.87
N ARG A 312 17.99 11.41 5.12
CA ARG A 312 17.97 11.39 3.66
C ARG A 312 19.02 10.45 3.07
N ARG A 313 20.23 10.40 3.63
CA ARG A 313 21.30 9.48 3.24
C ARG A 313 20.87 8.02 3.49
N PHE A 314 20.40 7.68 4.70
CA PHE A 314 19.85 6.36 5.05
C PHE A 314 18.73 5.94 4.08
N ALA A 315 17.74 6.81 3.85
CA ALA A 315 16.65 6.50 2.92
C ALA A 315 17.13 6.16 1.50
N VAL A 316 18.16 6.85 0.99
CA VAL A 316 18.77 6.52 -0.31
C VAL A 316 19.48 5.16 -0.24
N VAL A 317 20.26 4.90 0.81
CA VAL A 317 20.96 3.61 1.02
C VAL A 317 19.97 2.42 1.09
N SER A 318 18.92 2.50 1.91
CA SER A 318 17.89 1.45 1.98
C SER A 318 17.15 1.23 0.65
N ALA A 319 17.03 2.27 -0.19
CA ALA A 319 16.45 2.15 -1.52
C ALA A 319 17.40 1.51 -2.55
N LEU A 320 18.71 1.69 -2.37
CA LEU A 320 19.76 1.03 -3.18
C LEU A 320 19.87 -0.45 -2.84
N ALA A 321 20.01 -0.80 -1.56
CA ALA A 321 20.01 -2.20 -1.12
C ALA A 321 18.75 -2.96 -1.57
N ALA A 322 17.57 -2.32 -1.48
CA ALA A 322 16.33 -2.91 -1.99
C ALA A 322 16.26 -3.06 -3.52
N SER A 323 17.10 -2.34 -4.30
CA SER A 323 17.18 -2.51 -5.76
C SER A 323 18.09 -3.66 -6.19
N ALA A 324 18.94 -4.17 -5.29
CA ALA A 324 19.77 -5.35 -5.53
C ALA A 324 19.04 -6.68 -5.28
N LEU A 325 17.88 -6.68 -4.63
CA LEU A 325 17.12 -7.90 -4.32
C LEU A 325 16.03 -8.17 -5.39
N PRO A 326 16.13 -9.28 -6.16
CA PRO A 326 15.13 -9.62 -7.19
C PRO A 326 13.70 -9.68 -6.65
N SER A 327 13.52 -10.25 -5.44
CA SER A 327 12.22 -10.40 -4.78
C SER A 327 11.50 -9.07 -4.55
N LEU A 328 12.22 -8.02 -4.11
CA LEU A 328 11.65 -6.69 -3.91
C LEU A 328 11.39 -5.98 -5.24
N VAL A 329 12.22 -6.21 -6.26
CA VAL A 329 12.05 -5.63 -7.60
C VAL A 329 10.83 -6.23 -8.32
N LEU A 330 10.62 -7.54 -8.21
CA LEU A 330 9.44 -8.25 -8.71
C LEU A 330 8.20 -7.85 -7.91
N ALA A 331 8.27 -7.78 -6.57
CA ALA A 331 7.15 -7.35 -5.72
C ALA A 331 6.71 -5.90 -5.97
N ARG A 332 7.62 -5.01 -6.41
CA ARG A 332 7.27 -3.65 -6.89
C ARG A 332 6.54 -3.67 -8.24
N GLY A 333 6.56 -4.80 -8.95
CA GLY A 333 5.89 -5.00 -10.23
C GLY A 333 6.74 -4.65 -11.45
N HIS A 334 8.07 -4.75 -11.38
CA HIS A 334 8.93 -4.75 -12.57
C HIS A 334 8.85 -6.10 -13.31
N ARG A 335 9.14 -6.13 -14.61
CA ARG A 335 9.31 -7.36 -15.40
C ARG A 335 10.81 -7.63 -15.48
N ILE A 336 11.25 -8.61 -14.69
CA ILE A 336 12.66 -9.03 -14.61
C ILE A 336 12.81 -10.56 -14.73
N GLU A 337 11.73 -11.26 -15.09
CA GLU A 337 11.64 -12.73 -15.14
C GLU A 337 12.66 -13.37 -16.11
N GLU A 338 13.04 -12.66 -17.17
CA GLU A 338 14.01 -13.10 -18.19
C GLU A 338 15.45 -12.62 -17.91
N ILE A 339 15.68 -11.82 -16.86
CA ILE A 339 16.97 -11.16 -16.60
C ILE A 339 17.84 -12.05 -15.71
N GLU A 340 19.05 -12.35 -16.18
CA GLU A 340 19.96 -13.32 -15.57
C GLU A 340 20.56 -12.88 -14.23
N GLU A 341 20.66 -11.57 -13.96
CA GLU A 341 21.16 -11.05 -12.68
C GLU A 341 20.53 -9.70 -12.31
N VAL A 342 20.27 -9.52 -11.01
CA VAL A 342 20.00 -8.24 -10.36
C VAL A 342 20.92 -8.16 -9.12
N PRO A 343 21.68 -7.08 -8.90
CA PRO A 343 21.72 -5.83 -9.67
C PRO A 343 22.34 -6.01 -11.06
N LEU A 344 21.73 -5.42 -12.09
CA LEU A 344 22.22 -5.53 -13.47
C LEU A 344 23.29 -4.47 -13.73
N VAL A 345 24.51 -4.90 -14.07
CA VAL A 345 25.65 -4.05 -14.41
C VAL A 345 26.03 -4.25 -15.87
N VAL A 346 26.35 -3.16 -16.57
CA VAL A 346 26.64 -3.14 -18.01
C VAL A 346 27.94 -2.37 -18.25
N SER A 347 28.71 -2.76 -19.26
CA SER A 347 30.02 -2.19 -19.58
C SER A 347 29.98 -0.66 -19.79
N SER A 348 31.08 0.00 -19.44
CA SER A 348 31.17 1.48 -19.45
C SER A 348 31.00 2.09 -20.85
N ALA A 349 31.14 1.29 -21.92
CA ALA A 349 30.88 1.67 -23.31
C ALA A 349 29.43 2.15 -23.59
N VAL A 350 28.47 1.87 -22.69
CA VAL A 350 27.09 2.37 -22.81
C VAL A 350 27.00 3.89 -22.55
N GLU A 351 27.99 4.51 -21.89
CA GLU A 351 27.96 5.94 -21.58
C GLU A 351 28.08 6.85 -22.82
N SER A 352 28.71 6.36 -23.89
CA SER A 352 28.91 7.07 -25.17
C SER A 352 27.79 6.83 -26.20
N PHE A 353 26.74 6.08 -25.87
CA PHE A 353 25.61 5.86 -26.78
C PHE A 353 24.93 7.19 -27.15
N ALA A 354 24.72 7.42 -28.45
CA ALA A 354 24.19 8.68 -28.96
C ALA A 354 22.73 8.57 -29.44
N LYS A 355 22.32 7.40 -29.96
CA LYS A 355 21.02 7.20 -30.61
C LYS A 355 20.09 6.34 -29.77
N THR A 356 18.80 6.65 -29.81
CA THR A 356 17.74 5.86 -29.16
C THR A 356 17.70 4.40 -29.67
N LYS A 357 18.08 4.16 -30.93
CA LYS A 357 18.16 2.81 -31.52
C LYS A 357 19.18 1.91 -30.81
N GLU A 358 20.34 2.45 -30.45
CA GLU A 358 21.41 1.75 -29.70
C GLU A 358 20.91 1.37 -28.29
N ALA A 359 20.30 2.33 -27.59
CA ALA A 359 19.70 2.11 -26.27
C ALA A 359 18.56 1.06 -26.28
N VAL A 360 17.75 1.01 -27.34
CA VAL A 360 16.71 -0.03 -27.51
C VAL A 360 17.31 -1.40 -27.82
N ALA A 361 18.38 -1.47 -28.63
CA ALA A 361 19.06 -2.72 -28.93
C ALA A 361 19.67 -3.34 -27.67
N LEU A 362 20.38 -2.55 -26.86
CA LEU A 362 20.94 -2.98 -25.58
C LEU A 362 19.87 -3.47 -24.58
N LEU A 363 18.75 -2.75 -24.46
CA LEU A 363 17.68 -3.20 -23.57
C LEU A 363 17.02 -4.50 -24.04
N LYS A 364 17.09 -4.83 -25.33
CA LYS A 364 16.64 -6.12 -25.87
C LYS A 364 17.65 -7.24 -25.61
N SER A 365 18.95 -7.02 -25.84
CA SER A 365 19.98 -8.03 -25.56
C SER A 365 20.04 -8.39 -24.07
N LEU A 366 19.91 -7.39 -23.19
CA LEU A 366 19.82 -7.57 -21.74
C LEU A 366 18.44 -8.07 -21.25
N LYS A 367 17.49 -8.40 -22.15
CA LYS A 367 16.10 -8.85 -21.87
C LYS A 367 15.24 -7.85 -21.04
N ALA A 368 15.82 -6.71 -20.64
CA ALA A 368 15.20 -5.63 -19.87
C ALA A 368 14.07 -4.87 -20.59
N TYR A 369 13.96 -4.98 -21.92
CA TYR A 369 12.99 -4.23 -22.72
C TYR A 369 11.54 -4.58 -22.40
N ALA A 370 11.26 -5.77 -21.87
CA ALA A 370 9.92 -6.18 -21.43
C ALA A 370 9.31 -5.21 -20.37
N ASP A 371 10.14 -4.66 -19.47
CA ASP A 371 9.70 -3.66 -18.50
C ASP A 371 9.29 -2.35 -19.18
N VAL A 372 10.02 -1.95 -20.22
CA VAL A 372 9.78 -0.73 -21.02
C VAL A 372 8.52 -0.87 -21.88
N VAL A 373 8.30 -2.02 -22.54
CA VAL A 373 7.08 -2.31 -23.31
C VAL A 373 5.83 -2.21 -22.42
N LYS A 374 5.86 -2.84 -21.24
CA LYS A 374 4.79 -2.74 -20.24
C LYS A 374 4.53 -1.30 -19.80
N VAL A 375 5.57 -0.46 -19.70
CA VAL A 375 5.40 0.95 -19.34
C VAL A 375 4.82 1.76 -20.51
N SER A 376 5.23 1.49 -21.74
CA SER A 376 4.62 2.07 -22.96
C SER A 376 3.11 1.79 -23.00
N ASN A 377 2.73 0.51 -22.90
CA ASN A 377 1.33 0.03 -22.93
C ASN A 377 0.49 0.54 -21.73
N SER A 378 1.15 1.07 -20.68
CA SER A 378 0.48 1.66 -19.52
C SER A 378 0.11 3.14 -19.68
N ARG A 379 0.55 3.81 -20.76
CA ARG A 379 0.32 5.24 -21.01
C ARG A 379 -1.15 5.50 -21.38
N LYS A 380 -1.98 5.85 -20.38
CA LYS A 380 -3.41 6.14 -20.56
C LYS A 380 -3.76 7.58 -20.17
N LEU A 381 -4.91 8.07 -20.65
CA LEU A 381 -5.44 9.38 -20.26
C LEU A 381 -5.74 9.42 -18.76
N ARG A 382 -5.35 10.51 -18.09
CA ARG A 382 -5.64 10.72 -16.65
C ARG A 382 -7.10 11.17 -16.47
N ALA A 383 -7.80 10.49 -15.57
CA ALA A 383 -9.16 10.85 -15.16
C ALA A 383 -9.22 12.18 -14.37
N GLY A 384 -10.38 12.84 -14.42
CA GLY A 384 -10.69 14.05 -13.66
C GLY A 384 -9.93 15.32 -14.09
N LYS A 385 -10.03 16.37 -13.27
CA LYS A 385 -9.53 17.74 -13.54
C LYS A 385 -8.00 17.86 -13.76
N GLY A 386 -7.24 16.77 -13.62
CA GLY A 386 -5.83 16.70 -14.00
C GLY A 386 -5.60 16.83 -15.52
N LYS A 387 -6.55 16.37 -16.35
CA LYS A 387 -6.44 16.42 -17.82
C LYS A 387 -6.25 17.86 -18.34
N LEU A 388 -6.97 18.82 -17.75
CA LEU A 388 -6.96 20.25 -18.07
C LEU A 388 -5.75 21.03 -17.51
N ARG A 389 -4.88 20.39 -16.72
CA ARG A 389 -3.78 21.06 -16.00
C ARG A 389 -2.44 20.42 -16.37
N ASN A 390 -2.13 20.41 -17.66
CA ASN A 390 -0.92 19.88 -18.31
C ASN A 390 -0.47 18.48 -17.84
N ARG A 391 -1.44 17.66 -17.40
CA ARG A 391 -1.22 16.30 -16.86
C ARG A 391 -2.15 15.31 -17.54
N ARG A 392 -2.27 15.43 -18.88
CA ARG A 392 -3.16 14.64 -19.75
C ARG A 392 -2.92 13.12 -19.66
N HIS A 393 -1.68 12.67 -19.53
CA HIS A 393 -1.31 11.24 -19.50
C HIS A 393 -0.75 10.77 -18.14
N ARG A 394 -0.97 9.49 -17.80
CA ARG A 394 -0.28 8.76 -16.72
C ARG A 394 0.33 7.49 -17.33
N GLN A 395 1.58 7.20 -16.96
CA GLN A 395 2.30 5.96 -17.29
C GLN A 395 2.96 5.41 -16.02
N ARG A 396 3.41 4.15 -16.06
CA ARG A 396 4.20 3.50 -15.01
C ARG A 396 5.66 4.04 -14.98
N ARG A 397 6.49 3.51 -14.10
CA ARG A 397 7.94 3.77 -14.07
C ARG A 397 8.67 2.50 -14.48
N GLY A 398 9.57 2.60 -15.45
CA GLY A 398 10.41 1.50 -15.91
C GLY A 398 11.78 1.48 -15.21
N PRO A 399 12.83 0.95 -15.87
CA PRO A 399 14.18 0.95 -15.30
C PRO A 399 14.68 2.35 -14.96
N LEU A 400 15.63 2.41 -14.04
CA LEU A 400 16.47 3.57 -13.76
C LEU A 400 17.87 3.26 -14.28
N VAL A 401 18.39 4.05 -15.22
CA VAL A 401 19.78 3.92 -15.68
C VAL A 401 20.66 4.82 -14.83
N VAL A 402 21.69 4.26 -14.20
CA VAL A 402 22.65 5.01 -13.38
C VAL A 402 24.03 4.97 -14.01
N TYR A 403 24.60 6.15 -14.22
CA TYR A 403 25.83 6.40 -14.97
C TYR A 403 26.82 7.26 -14.17
N ASN A 404 28.11 7.21 -14.54
CA ASN A 404 29.17 8.04 -13.96
C ASN A 404 29.37 9.33 -14.75
N GLU A 405 29.45 9.27 -16.08
CA GLU A 405 29.67 10.43 -16.95
C GLU A 405 28.66 10.47 -18.11
N ASP A 406 28.25 11.67 -18.55
CA ASP A 406 27.32 11.81 -19.68
C ASP A 406 28.10 12.06 -20.98
N LYS A 407 28.47 10.97 -21.66
CA LYS A 407 29.13 10.99 -22.97
C LYS A 407 28.14 10.85 -24.13
N GLY A 408 26.83 10.96 -23.86
CA GLY A 408 25.75 10.78 -24.82
C GLY A 408 24.53 10.09 -24.23
N ILE A 409 24.73 9.22 -23.23
CA ILE A 409 23.71 8.34 -22.63
C ILE A 409 22.41 9.07 -22.24
N VAL A 410 22.47 10.31 -21.73
CA VAL A 410 21.26 11.08 -21.38
C VAL A 410 20.45 11.41 -22.63
N LYS A 411 21.09 11.70 -23.77
CA LYS A 411 20.40 11.95 -25.06
C LYS A 411 19.78 10.66 -25.60
N ALA A 412 20.49 9.53 -25.52
CA ALA A 412 20.04 8.24 -26.04
C ALA A 412 18.84 7.64 -25.27
N PHE A 413 18.83 7.66 -23.94
CA PHE A 413 17.79 6.99 -23.14
C PHE A 413 16.60 7.89 -22.75
N ARG A 414 16.72 9.24 -22.73
CA ARG A 414 15.67 10.15 -22.20
C ARG A 414 14.30 10.04 -22.85
N ASN A 415 14.22 9.59 -24.11
CA ASN A 415 12.97 9.49 -24.86
C ASN A 415 12.25 8.14 -24.70
N LEU A 416 12.89 7.15 -24.03
CA LEU A 416 12.31 5.83 -23.84
C LEU A 416 11.17 5.87 -22.80
N PRO A 417 10.03 5.17 -23.02
CA PRO A 417 8.80 5.40 -22.27
C PRO A 417 8.94 5.03 -20.79
N GLY A 418 9.14 6.06 -19.95
CA GLY A 418 9.19 5.94 -18.49
C GLY A 418 10.46 5.32 -17.92
N VAL A 419 11.50 5.15 -18.74
CA VAL A 419 12.89 5.08 -18.30
C VAL A 419 13.26 6.42 -17.67
N GLU A 420 14.15 6.43 -16.68
CA GLU A 420 14.77 7.66 -16.17
C GLU A 420 16.27 7.45 -16.03
N LEU A 421 17.07 8.51 -16.14
CA LEU A 421 18.50 8.47 -15.84
C LEU A 421 18.83 9.27 -14.57
N VAL A 422 19.88 8.85 -13.86
CA VAL A 422 20.47 9.58 -12.73
C VAL A 422 21.99 9.38 -12.71
N ASN A 423 22.75 10.44 -12.44
CA ASN A 423 24.19 10.33 -12.19
C ASN A 423 24.45 9.77 -10.77
N VAL A 424 25.39 8.83 -10.63
CA VAL A 424 25.70 8.16 -9.34
C VAL A 424 26.02 9.14 -8.20
N ARG A 425 26.77 10.22 -8.47
CA ARG A 425 27.12 11.25 -7.47
C ARG A 425 25.90 12.06 -7.00
N ARG A 426 24.77 12.01 -7.73
CA ARG A 426 23.54 12.79 -7.48
C ARG A 426 22.28 11.92 -7.30
N LEU A 427 22.44 10.71 -6.76
CA LEU A 427 21.35 9.74 -6.52
C LEU A 427 20.16 10.32 -5.70
N ASN A 428 18.95 10.13 -6.22
CA ASN A 428 17.72 10.78 -5.75
C ASN A 428 16.65 9.77 -5.28
N LEU A 429 16.21 9.88 -4.02
CA LEU A 429 15.19 9.02 -3.43
C LEU A 429 13.86 9.02 -4.21
N LEU A 430 13.45 10.16 -4.81
CA LEU A 430 12.20 10.22 -5.57
C LEU A 430 12.23 9.41 -6.87
N GLN A 431 13.42 9.04 -7.34
CA GLN A 431 13.64 8.21 -8.53
C GLN A 431 13.99 6.76 -8.16
N LEU A 432 14.73 6.53 -7.06
CA LEU A 432 15.02 5.20 -6.53
C LEU A 432 13.81 4.51 -5.90
N ALA A 433 12.99 5.24 -5.13
CA ALA A 433 11.77 4.73 -4.51
C ALA A 433 10.51 5.54 -4.91
N PRO A 434 10.09 5.53 -6.20
CA PRO A 434 8.97 6.35 -6.67
C PRO A 434 7.67 5.98 -5.96
N GLY A 435 7.10 6.94 -5.21
CA GLY A 435 5.91 6.75 -4.38
C GLY A 435 6.20 6.35 -2.93
N GLY A 436 7.46 6.12 -2.56
CA GLY A 436 7.86 5.53 -1.27
C GLY A 436 7.94 4.00 -1.31
N HIS A 437 7.75 3.38 -2.48
CA HIS A 437 7.92 1.94 -2.69
C HIS A 437 9.36 1.62 -3.09
N LEU A 438 10.02 0.81 -2.25
CA LEU A 438 11.33 0.19 -2.47
C LEU A 438 11.34 -0.77 -3.68
N GLY A 439 12.54 -1.15 -4.14
CA GLY A 439 12.71 -2.17 -5.18
C GLY A 439 12.46 -1.68 -6.61
N ARG A 440 12.94 -0.49 -6.99
CA ARG A 440 12.95 -0.13 -8.42
C ARG A 440 14.02 -0.96 -9.14
N PHE A 441 13.72 -1.44 -10.34
CA PHE A 441 14.73 -2.03 -11.22
C PHE A 441 15.74 -0.94 -11.64
N VAL A 442 17.02 -1.16 -11.34
CA VAL A 442 18.13 -0.25 -11.65
C VAL A 442 19.13 -0.99 -12.55
N ILE A 443 19.59 -0.30 -13.59
CA ILE A 443 20.65 -0.73 -14.51
C ILE A 443 21.84 0.19 -14.28
N TRP A 444 23.00 -0.39 -13.97
CA TRP A 444 24.22 0.34 -13.66
C TRP A 444 25.21 0.29 -14.81
N THR A 445 25.93 1.37 -15.07
CA THR A 445 27.21 1.28 -15.78
C THR A 445 28.28 0.79 -14.80
N GLU A 446 29.24 0.03 -15.30
CA GLU A 446 30.41 -0.49 -14.57
C GLU A 446 31.16 0.62 -13.81
N GLY A 447 31.48 1.74 -14.48
CA GLY A 447 32.08 2.91 -13.84
C GLY A 447 31.19 3.56 -12.75
N ALA A 448 29.86 3.51 -12.88
CA ALA A 448 28.95 3.97 -11.83
C ALA A 448 28.85 2.99 -10.65
N PHE A 449 29.02 1.68 -10.91
CA PHE A 449 28.92 0.63 -9.91
C PHE A 449 30.14 0.62 -8.98
N GLY A 450 31.36 0.68 -9.54
CA GLY A 450 32.59 0.77 -8.74
C GLY A 450 32.66 2.03 -7.86
N LEU A 451 32.16 3.16 -8.38
CA LEU A 451 32.17 4.45 -7.68
C LEU A 451 31.14 4.55 -6.52
N LEU A 452 30.29 3.53 -6.31
CA LEU A 452 29.31 3.53 -5.21
C LEU A 452 29.95 3.55 -3.82
N ASP A 453 31.01 2.78 -3.59
CA ASP A 453 31.65 2.67 -2.28
C ASP A 453 32.46 3.93 -1.92
N GLU A 454 33.07 4.64 -2.90
CA GLU A 454 33.59 6.00 -2.67
C GLU A 454 32.48 6.96 -2.26
N VAL A 455 31.31 6.84 -2.88
CA VAL A 455 30.17 7.75 -2.71
C VAL A 455 29.43 7.51 -1.39
N PHE A 456 29.32 6.28 -0.88
CA PHE A 456 28.58 5.97 0.35
C PHE A 456 29.44 5.49 1.53
N GLY A 457 30.71 5.13 1.30
CA GLY A 457 31.55 4.45 2.29
C GLY A 457 31.16 2.98 2.42
N THR A 458 31.95 2.23 3.19
CA THR A 458 31.59 0.88 3.65
C THR A 458 31.05 0.97 5.09
N PHE A 459 30.98 -0.16 5.80
CA PHE A 459 30.68 -0.17 7.23
C PHE A 459 31.89 0.30 8.07
N ASP A 460 33.11 0.06 7.58
CA ASP A 460 34.37 0.34 8.29
C ASP A 460 35.08 1.60 7.75
N LYS A 461 34.94 1.90 6.45
CA LYS A 461 35.59 3.05 5.80
C LYS A 461 34.57 4.16 5.52
N ALA A 462 34.88 5.38 5.97
CA ALA A 462 34.05 6.56 5.71
C ALA A 462 34.02 6.95 4.22
N ALA A 463 32.93 7.58 3.80
CA ALA A 463 32.69 7.97 2.42
C ALA A 463 33.52 9.19 1.97
N VAL A 464 34.12 9.12 0.77
CA VAL A 464 34.91 10.20 0.17
C VAL A 464 34.01 11.38 -0.20
N TYR A 465 33.01 11.19 -1.07
CA TYR A 465 32.12 12.27 -1.51
C TYR A 465 31.09 12.72 -0.47
N LYS A 466 31.04 12.08 0.71
CA LYS A 466 30.09 12.39 1.79
C LYS A 466 30.83 12.54 3.11
N LYS A 467 31.47 13.71 3.32
CA LYS A 467 32.13 14.08 4.60
C LYS A 467 31.35 13.57 5.82
N ASN A 468 32.08 12.88 6.69
CA ASN A 468 31.65 12.26 7.94
C ASN A 468 30.38 11.40 7.76
N TYR A 469 30.38 10.50 6.77
CA TYR A 469 29.33 9.52 6.55
C TYR A 469 29.89 8.09 6.49
N ILE A 470 29.17 7.18 7.15
CA ILE A 470 29.41 5.74 7.23
C ILE A 470 28.05 5.06 6.98
N LEU A 471 28.05 3.84 6.45
CA LEU A 471 26.81 3.09 6.24
C LEU A 471 26.05 2.84 7.56
N PRO A 472 24.70 2.86 7.54
CA PRO A 472 23.90 2.58 8.73
C PRO A 472 24.01 1.09 9.10
N THR A 473 24.33 0.80 10.36
CA THR A 473 24.35 -0.57 10.88
C THR A 473 22.93 -1.14 11.08
N ALA A 474 22.79 -2.47 10.95
CA ALA A 474 21.56 -3.16 11.26
C ALA A 474 21.40 -3.37 12.78
N LYS A 475 20.16 -3.44 13.28
CA LYS A 475 19.87 -3.82 14.67
C LYS A 475 19.97 -5.33 14.93
N ILE A 476 19.93 -6.14 13.87
CA ILE A 476 19.97 -7.60 13.89
C ILE A 476 20.95 -8.00 12.80
N THR A 477 21.97 -8.79 13.14
CA THR A 477 23.04 -9.18 12.21
C THR A 477 22.57 -10.17 11.15
N ASN A 478 21.76 -11.16 11.54
CA ASN A 478 21.11 -12.11 10.65
C ASN A 478 19.58 -11.92 10.72
N PRO A 479 18.91 -11.48 9.64
CA PRO A 479 17.45 -11.32 9.62
C PRO A 479 16.67 -12.63 9.48
N ASP A 480 17.33 -13.78 9.23
CA ASP A 480 16.69 -15.09 9.17
C ASP A 480 16.41 -15.62 10.58
N VAL A 481 15.33 -15.11 11.17
CA VAL A 481 14.82 -15.52 12.49
C VAL A 481 14.40 -17.00 12.48
N THR A 482 13.97 -17.54 11.34
CA THR A 482 13.63 -18.96 11.18
C THR A 482 14.84 -19.87 11.35
N ARG A 483 15.97 -19.56 10.70
CA ARG A 483 17.23 -20.29 10.90
C ARG A 483 17.78 -20.15 12.31
N LEU A 484 17.63 -18.98 12.93
CA LEU A 484 18.03 -18.78 14.32
C LEU A 484 17.19 -19.62 15.29
N ILE A 485 15.85 -19.58 15.17
CA ILE A 485 14.95 -20.39 16.02
C ILE A 485 15.24 -21.88 15.85
N ASN A 486 15.52 -22.33 14.63
CA ASN A 486 15.76 -23.74 14.30
C ASN A 486 17.22 -24.19 14.51
N SER A 487 18.09 -23.38 15.12
CA SER A 487 19.47 -23.77 15.39
C SER A 487 19.56 -24.65 16.66
N ASP A 488 20.54 -25.56 16.68
CA ASP A 488 20.67 -26.56 17.75
C ASP A 488 20.91 -25.91 19.13
N GLU A 489 21.60 -24.76 19.17
CA GLU A 489 21.85 -23.99 20.39
C GLU A 489 20.57 -23.38 20.99
N ILE A 490 19.53 -23.16 20.17
CA ILE A 490 18.21 -22.73 20.64
C ILE A 490 17.32 -23.95 20.90
N GLN A 491 17.25 -24.92 19.98
CA GLN A 491 16.36 -26.08 20.11
C GLN A 491 16.71 -26.98 21.30
N SER A 492 17.99 -27.12 21.65
CA SER A 492 18.42 -27.87 22.85
C SER A 492 17.96 -27.25 24.18
N VAL A 493 17.69 -25.93 24.21
CA VAL A 493 17.24 -25.19 25.41
C VAL A 493 15.73 -24.95 25.42
N VAL A 494 15.08 -24.96 24.25
CA VAL A 494 13.63 -24.76 24.11
C VAL A 494 12.88 -25.96 24.68
N ARG A 495 12.01 -25.70 25.67
CA ARG A 495 11.12 -26.71 26.26
C ARG A 495 10.16 -27.27 25.20
N PRO A 496 9.86 -28.58 25.22
CA PRO A 496 9.00 -29.21 24.22
C PRO A 496 7.62 -28.55 24.14
N ALA A 497 7.09 -28.44 22.92
CA ALA A 497 5.82 -27.78 22.65
C ALA A 497 4.67 -28.48 23.39
N LYS A 498 4.06 -27.77 24.35
CA LYS A 498 2.88 -28.28 25.09
C LYS A 498 1.74 -28.59 24.13
N ALA A 499 0.97 -29.64 24.45
CA ALA A 499 -0.22 -30.03 23.69
C ALA A 499 -1.14 -28.82 23.41
N LYS A 500 -1.65 -28.71 22.17
CA LYS A 500 -2.41 -27.55 21.70
C LYS A 500 -3.74 -27.42 22.46
N ILE A 501 -3.75 -26.62 23.52
CA ILE A 501 -4.95 -26.33 24.32
C ILE A 501 -5.92 -25.51 23.47
N GLN A 502 -6.82 -26.19 22.75
CA GLN A 502 -7.97 -25.57 22.11
C GLN A 502 -8.96 -25.09 23.18
N LYS A 503 -8.70 -23.92 23.77
CA LYS A 503 -9.74 -23.13 24.44
C LYS A 503 -10.84 -22.91 23.40
N ARG A 504 -12.05 -23.42 23.65
CA ARG A 504 -13.24 -23.16 22.82
C ARG A 504 -13.95 -21.95 23.44
N PRO A 505 -13.70 -20.70 22.98
CA PRO A 505 -14.24 -19.50 23.62
C PRO A 505 -15.77 -19.40 23.51
N TRP A 506 -16.37 -20.16 22.60
CA TRP A 506 -17.80 -20.20 22.31
C TRP A 506 -18.36 -21.63 22.41
N THR A 507 -18.04 -22.36 23.47
CA THR A 507 -18.87 -23.49 23.90
C THR A 507 -20.09 -22.99 24.67
N GLN A 508 -21.29 -23.36 24.22
CA GLN A 508 -22.52 -23.13 24.97
C GLN A 508 -22.42 -23.77 26.36
N HIS A 509 -22.55 -22.96 27.41
CA HIS A 509 -22.59 -23.43 28.79
C HIS A 509 -23.91 -24.21 29.01
N LYS A 510 -23.81 -25.53 28.99
CA LYS A 510 -24.95 -26.44 29.18
C LYS A 510 -25.36 -26.45 30.66
N ASN A 511 -26.59 -26.01 30.95
CA ASN A 511 -27.15 -26.02 32.31
C ASN A 511 -27.07 -27.45 32.91
N PRO A 512 -26.38 -27.67 34.04
CA PRO A 512 -26.19 -29.00 34.60
C PRO A 512 -27.46 -29.60 35.19
N LEU A 513 -28.38 -28.80 35.74
CA LEU A 513 -29.62 -29.32 36.35
C LEU A 513 -30.53 -29.99 35.31
N VAL A 514 -30.50 -29.47 34.07
CA VAL A 514 -31.25 -30.02 32.93
C VAL A 514 -30.42 -31.08 32.19
N ASN A 515 -29.13 -30.80 31.92
CA ASN A 515 -28.29 -31.70 31.14
C ASN A 515 -27.61 -32.76 32.03
N LYS A 516 -28.25 -33.93 32.15
CA LYS A 516 -27.79 -35.08 32.94
C LYS A 516 -26.31 -35.45 32.73
N ALA A 517 -25.79 -35.37 31.51
CA ALA A 517 -24.39 -35.70 31.23
C ALA A 517 -23.40 -34.69 31.83
N VAL A 518 -23.79 -33.42 31.93
CA VAL A 518 -23.02 -32.39 32.65
C VAL A 518 -23.23 -32.51 34.16
N LEU A 519 -24.45 -32.84 34.61
CA LEU A 519 -24.73 -33.12 36.02
C LEU A 519 -23.81 -34.21 36.57
N PHE A 520 -23.73 -35.36 35.88
CA PHE A 520 -22.92 -36.49 36.32
C PHE A 520 -21.40 -36.26 36.18
N ARG A 521 -20.99 -35.31 35.33
CA ARG A 521 -19.59 -34.86 35.23
C ARG A 521 -19.19 -33.93 36.39
N LEU A 522 -20.12 -33.14 36.91
CA LEU A 522 -19.88 -32.23 38.05
C LEU A 522 -20.12 -32.92 39.40
N ASN A 523 -21.08 -33.83 39.48
CA ASN A 523 -21.44 -34.58 40.67
C ASN A 523 -21.77 -36.04 40.29
N PRO A 524 -20.87 -37.00 40.53
CA PRO A 524 -21.11 -38.41 40.20
C PRO A 524 -22.22 -39.03 41.07
N TYR A 525 -22.36 -38.61 42.34
CA TYR A 525 -23.40 -39.09 43.25
C TYR A 525 -24.83 -38.68 42.81
N ALA A 526 -24.98 -37.62 42.01
CA ALA A 526 -26.26 -37.28 41.40
C ALA A 526 -26.81 -38.40 40.48
N LYS A 527 -25.95 -39.32 40.00
CA LYS A 527 -26.36 -40.52 39.25
C LYS A 527 -26.94 -41.60 40.17
N THR A 528 -26.35 -41.82 41.34
CA THR A 528 -26.80 -42.85 42.30
C THR A 528 -28.05 -42.40 43.06
N LEU A 529 -28.07 -41.18 43.60
CA LEU A 529 -29.22 -40.60 44.29
C LEU A 529 -30.47 -40.58 43.40
N ARG A 530 -30.33 -40.18 42.13
CA ARG A 530 -31.46 -40.17 41.18
C ARG A 530 -31.93 -41.57 40.78
N ARG A 531 -31.07 -42.59 40.83
CA ARG A 531 -31.46 -44.01 40.63
C ARG A 531 -32.19 -44.55 41.87
N GLN A 532 -31.73 -44.22 43.08
CA GLN A 532 -32.39 -44.59 44.33
C GLN A 532 -33.79 -43.95 44.43
N GLU A 533 -33.94 -42.67 44.09
CA GLU A 533 -35.23 -41.99 44.10
C GLU A 533 -36.20 -42.54 43.03
N LEU A 534 -35.73 -42.92 41.84
CA LEU A 534 -36.57 -43.62 40.85
C LEU A 534 -37.07 -44.97 41.38
N LEU A 535 -36.19 -45.81 41.91
CA LEU A 535 -36.56 -47.11 42.52
C LEU A 535 -37.53 -46.94 43.71
N LYS A 536 -37.37 -45.87 44.49
CA LYS A 536 -38.28 -45.49 45.58
C LYS A 536 -39.64 -45.05 45.05
N GLN A 537 -39.69 -44.27 43.97
CA GLN A 537 -40.96 -43.86 43.33
C GLN A 537 -41.68 -45.05 42.68
N GLU A 538 -40.97 -46.00 42.07
CA GLU A 538 -41.54 -47.25 41.55
C GLU A 538 -42.15 -48.09 42.69
N ARG A 539 -41.44 -48.25 43.81
CA ARG A 539 -41.96 -48.91 45.03
C ARG A 539 -43.20 -48.19 45.58
N VAL A 540 -43.20 -46.86 45.63
CA VAL A 540 -44.35 -46.06 46.13
C VAL A 540 -45.56 -46.12 45.18
N LYS A 541 -45.36 -46.15 43.86
CA LYS A 541 -46.44 -46.39 42.89
C LYS A 541 -47.06 -47.77 43.11
N ALA A 542 -46.24 -48.83 43.10
CA ALA A 542 -46.71 -50.20 43.34
C ALA A 542 -47.39 -50.39 44.72
N GLN A 543 -47.11 -49.53 45.71
CA GLN A 543 -47.85 -49.48 46.98
C GLN A 543 -49.15 -48.67 46.93
N LYS A 544 -49.22 -47.59 46.12
CA LYS A 544 -50.47 -46.86 45.85
C LYS A 544 -51.46 -47.72 45.07
N ASP A 545 -50.99 -48.42 44.03
CA ASP A 545 -51.82 -49.28 43.18
C ASP A 545 -52.42 -50.46 43.98
N LYS A 546 -51.76 -50.87 45.08
CA LYS A 546 -52.27 -51.85 46.05
C LYS A 546 -53.19 -51.27 47.13
N LYS A 547 -53.23 -49.94 47.32
CA LYS A 547 -54.13 -49.28 48.28
C LYS A 547 -55.38 -48.76 47.56
N LYS A 548 -56.39 -49.64 47.43
CA LYS A 548 -57.76 -49.25 47.06
C LYS A 548 -58.24 -48.07 47.91
N ALA A 549 -59.01 -47.17 47.30
CA ALA A 549 -59.52 -45.97 47.96
C ALA A 549 -60.32 -46.33 49.22
N LYS A 550 -59.97 -45.71 50.36
CA LYS A 550 -60.82 -45.73 51.55
C LYS A 550 -61.87 -44.63 51.40
N THR A 551 -63.12 -44.97 51.67
CA THR A 551 -64.21 -43.99 51.77
C THR A 551 -63.89 -42.95 52.86
N PRO A 552 -64.31 -41.68 52.68
CA PRO A 552 -64.10 -40.64 53.68
C PRO A 552 -64.86 -41.01 54.97
N LYS A 553 -64.22 -40.84 56.14
CA LYS A 553 -64.88 -41.02 57.43
C LYS A 553 -65.80 -39.83 57.73
N ALA A 554 -66.94 -40.08 58.37
CA ALA A 554 -68.03 -39.13 58.60
C ALA A 554 -67.70 -37.85 59.41
N ALA A 555 -66.46 -37.67 59.89
CA ALA A 555 -66.02 -36.46 60.59
C ALA A 555 -66.17 -35.19 59.74
N GLY A 556 -66.13 -35.30 58.40
CA GLY A 556 -66.37 -34.16 57.51
C GLY A 556 -67.81 -33.66 57.52
N GLU A 557 -68.81 -34.55 57.64
CA GLU A 557 -70.22 -34.13 57.65
C GLU A 557 -70.62 -33.44 58.95
N VAL A 558 -70.10 -33.91 60.09
CA VAL A 558 -70.40 -33.29 61.39
C VAL A 558 -69.83 -31.87 61.43
N PHE A 559 -68.60 -31.67 60.95
CA PHE A 559 -67.96 -30.36 60.82
C PHE A 559 -68.71 -29.43 59.85
N LEU A 560 -69.15 -29.94 58.69
CA LEU A 560 -69.94 -29.15 57.74
C LEU A 560 -71.34 -28.81 58.26
N LYS A 561 -71.97 -29.69 59.07
CA LYS A 561 -73.27 -29.41 59.69
C LYS A 561 -73.16 -28.32 60.77
N THR A 562 -72.13 -28.34 61.63
CA THR A 562 -71.92 -27.27 62.61
C THR A 562 -71.49 -25.95 61.99
N LEU A 563 -70.80 -25.97 60.84
CA LEU A 563 -70.41 -24.76 60.09
C LEU A 563 -71.53 -24.17 59.22
N LEU A 564 -72.68 -24.84 59.12
CA LEU A 564 -73.89 -24.37 58.41
C LEU A 564 -75.08 -24.11 59.37
N SER A 565 -74.85 -24.22 60.68
CA SER A 565 -75.84 -23.97 61.74
C SER A 565 -75.45 -22.81 62.67
N ALA A 566 -74.52 -21.96 62.22
CA ALA A 566 -73.97 -20.80 62.91
C ALA A 566 -73.69 -19.68 61.88
#